data_AF-A0A7C6YAN5-F1
#
_entry.id   AF-A0A7C6YAN5-F1
#
_cell.length_a   1.000
_cell.length_b   1.000
_cell.length_c   1.000
_cell.angle_alpha   90.00
_cell.angle_beta   90.00
_cell.angle_gamma   90.00
#
_symmetry.space_group_name_H-M   'P 1'
#
loop_
_entity.id
_entity.type
_entity.pdbx_description
1 polymer ?
#
loop_
_entity_poly.entity_id
_entity_poly.type
_entity_poly.pdbx_seq_one_letter_code
_entity_poly.pdbx_strand_id
1 'polypeptide(L)' 'MTPRNRLLVPVVLLLLGAVLLWAASRTAWLEVVAFNDQSGEARRTLVGADWQPALVPIALGAVAAVAAVALVRGTGA' A
#
# COMPACT_ATOMS: atom_id res chain seq x y z
N MET A 1 -31.66 -0.04 1.48
CA MET A 1 -30.40 0.58 1.94
C MET A 1 -30.57 2.09 1.98
N THR A 2 -30.57 2.68 3.17
CA THR A 2 -30.60 4.15 3.34
C THR A 2 -29.39 4.80 2.64
N PRO A 3 -29.49 6.03 2.12
CA PRO A 3 -28.45 6.67 1.32
C PRO A 3 -27.10 6.80 2.05
N ARG A 4 -27.12 6.85 3.38
CA ARG A 4 -25.95 6.89 4.25
C ARG A 4 -25.08 5.62 4.14
N ASN A 5 -25.69 4.45 3.97
CA ASN A 5 -24.99 3.16 3.95
C ASN A 5 -24.29 2.83 2.62
N ARG A 6 -24.42 3.69 1.59
CA ARG A 6 -23.86 3.44 0.25
C ARG A 6 -22.34 3.63 0.18
N LEU A 7 -21.78 4.40 1.10
CA LEU A 7 -20.35 4.73 1.10
C LEU A 7 -19.51 3.85 2.04
N LEU A 8 -20.14 3.16 2.99
CA LEU A 8 -19.43 2.24 3.89
C LEU A 8 -18.62 1.18 3.13
N VAL A 9 -19.24 0.53 2.14
CA VAL A 9 -18.56 -0.53 1.36
C VAL A 9 -17.31 -0.01 0.65
N PRO A 10 -17.37 1.04 -0.19
CA PRO A 10 -16.17 1.54 -0.85
C PRO A 10 -15.13 2.11 0.13
N VAL A 11 -15.53 2.75 1.23
CA VAL A 11 -14.59 3.23 2.27
C VAL A 11 -13.84 2.07 2.90
N VAL A 12 -14.53 1.00 3.29
CA VAL A 12 -13.92 -0.20 3.88
C VAL A 12 -12.98 -0.87 2.88
N LEU A 13 -13.38 -0.98 1.61
CA LEU A 13 -12.53 -1.55 0.56
C LEU A 13 -11.27 -0.71 0.31
N LEU A 14 -11.37 0.62 0.35
CA LEU A 14 -10.21 1.52 0.22
C LEU A 14 -9.26 1.38 1.41
N LEU A 15 -9.78 1.34 2.64
CA LEU A 15 -8.96 1.14 3.84
C LEU A 15 -8.27 -0.23 3.81
N LEU A 16 -8.99 -1.27 3.44
CA LEU A 16 -8.42 -2.61 3.29
C LEU A 16 -7.32 -2.61 2.22
N GLY A 17 -7.58 -2.01 1.06
CA GLY A 17 -6.58 -1.86 -0.01
C GLY A 17 -5.34 -1.11 0.45
N ALA A 18 -5.51 -0.01 1.19
CA ALA A 18 -4.40 0.76 1.76
C ALA A 18 -3.54 -0.10 2.71
N VAL A 19 -4.19 -0.86 3.60
CA VAL A 19 -3.49 -1.76 4.53
C VAL A 19 -2.75 -2.86 3.79
N LEU A 20 -3.37 -3.48 2.79
CA LEU A 20 -2.75 -4.54 1.99
C LEU A 20 -1.55 -4.02 1.19
N LEU A 21 -1.67 -2.86 0.55
CA LEU A 21 -0.57 -2.22 -0.19
C LEU A 21 0.59 -1.83 0.75
N TRP A 22 0.27 -1.28 1.91
CA TRP A 22 1.28 -0.96 2.92
C TRP A 22 1.99 -2.22 3.42
N ALA A 23 1.24 -3.28 3.74
CA ALA A 23 1.83 -4.55 4.18
C ALA A 23 2.72 -5.16 3.08
N ALA A 24 2.24 -5.18 1.84
CA ALA A 24 3.00 -5.68 0.69
C ALA A 24 4.29 -4.89 0.45
N SER A 25 4.32 -3.58 0.77
CA SER A 25 5.55 -2.78 0.70
C SER A 25 6.64 -3.22 1.69
N ARG A 26 6.27 -3.90 2.78
CA ARG A 26 7.18 -4.33 3.84
C ARG A 26 7.63 -5.79 3.71
N THR A 27 6.96 -6.60 2.89
CA THR A 27 7.32 -8.00 2.71
C THR A 27 8.53 -8.13 1.78
N ALA A 28 9.36 -9.15 2.00
CA ALA A 28 10.43 -9.52 1.08
C ALA A 28 9.81 -10.09 -0.20
N TRP A 29 10.22 -9.56 -1.36
CA TRP A 29 9.73 -10.03 -2.67
C TRP A 29 10.81 -10.78 -3.42
N LEU A 30 12.05 -10.29 -3.34
CA LEU A 30 13.17 -10.77 -4.12
C LEU A 30 14.41 -10.94 -3.25
N GLU A 31 15.15 -12.00 -3.49
CA GLU A 31 16.53 -12.15 -3.06
C GLU A 31 17.42 -11.94 -4.28
N VAL A 32 18.23 -10.89 -4.28
CA VAL A 32 19.15 -10.56 -5.36
C VAL A 32 20.51 -11.11 -5.00
N VAL A 33 21.05 -11.94 -5.89
CA VAL A 33 22.42 -12.46 -5.82
C VAL A 33 23.20 -11.85 -6.98
N ALA A 34 24.25 -11.10 -6.67
CA ALA A 34 25.15 -10.51 -7.65
C ALA A 34 26.55 -11.08 -7.43
N PHE A 35 27.20 -11.52 -8.49
CA PHE A 35 28.58 -11.99 -8.45
C PHE A 35 29.48 -11.02 -9.20
N ASN A 36 30.61 -10.68 -8.60
CA ASN A 36 31.68 -9.92 -9.22
C ASN A 36 32.99 -10.68 -9.02
N ASP A 37 33.80 -10.81 -10.06
CA ASP A 37 35.05 -11.57 -10.02
C ASP A 37 36.08 -10.96 -9.05
N GLN A 38 36.04 -9.64 -8.85
CA GLN A 38 36.93 -8.92 -7.94
C GLN A 38 36.45 -8.87 -6.49
N SER A 39 35.13 -8.96 -6.24
CA SER A 39 34.55 -8.76 -4.91
C SER A 39 33.67 -9.91 -4.40
N GLY A 40 33.57 -11.00 -5.17
CA GLY A 40 32.79 -12.19 -4.83
C GLY A 40 31.28 -12.01 -4.95
N GLU A 41 30.54 -12.83 -4.21
CA GLU A 41 29.08 -12.86 -4.21
C GLU A 41 28.51 -11.89 -3.16
N ALA A 42 27.58 -11.05 -3.59
CA ALA A 42 26.78 -10.17 -2.75
C ALA A 42 25.31 -10.61 -2.80
N ARG A 43 24.71 -10.76 -1.63
CA ARG A 43 23.27 -11.05 -1.49
C ARG A 43 22.55 -9.88 -0.84
N ARG A 44 21.40 -9.52 -1.40
CA ARG A 44 20.52 -8.51 -0.83
C ARG A 44 19.06 -8.91 -1.02
N THR A 45 18.32 -8.91 0.08
CA THR A 45 16.86 -8.99 0.04
C THR A 45 16.27 -7.62 -0.29
N LEU A 46 15.36 -7.58 -1.25
CA LEU A 46 14.59 -6.40 -1.60
C LEU A 46 13.16 -6.57 -1.08
N VAL A 47 12.71 -5.59 -0.29
CA VAL A 47 11.30 -5.53 0.13
C VAL A 47 10.44 -4.94 -0.99
N GLY A 48 9.12 -5.10 -0.90
CA GLY A 48 8.20 -4.56 -1.90
C GLY A 48 8.39 -3.06 -2.17
N ALA A 49 8.77 -2.27 -1.16
CA ALA A 49 9.07 -0.85 -1.32
C ALA A 49 10.33 -0.56 -2.15
N ASP A 50 11.32 -1.46 -2.14
CA ASP A 50 12.54 -1.32 -2.97
C ASP A 50 12.24 -1.64 -4.44
N TRP A 51 11.43 -2.69 -4.69
CA TRP A 51 11.10 -3.16 -6.04
C TRP A 51 9.96 -2.38 -6.71
N GLN A 52 8.96 -1.98 -5.94
CA GLN A 52 7.81 -1.18 -6.39
C GLN A 52 7.58 0.03 -5.46
N PRO A 53 8.27 1.15 -5.71
CA PRO A 53 8.16 2.35 -4.89
C PRO A 53 6.75 2.96 -4.84
N ALA A 54 5.88 2.64 -5.81
CA ALA A 54 4.52 3.17 -5.88
C ALA A 54 3.55 2.57 -4.82
N LEU A 55 3.88 1.46 -4.16
CA LEU A 55 2.99 0.83 -3.18
C LEU A 55 2.61 1.78 -2.03
N VAL A 56 3.60 2.49 -1.48
CA VAL A 56 3.42 3.42 -0.36
C VAL A 56 2.56 4.63 -0.74
N PRO A 57 2.86 5.40 -1.82
CA PRO A 57 2.05 6.55 -2.19
C PRO A 57 0.63 6.17 -2.61
N ILE A 58 0.41 5.00 -3.23
CA ILE A 58 -0.96 4.54 -3.55
C ILE A 58 -1.73 4.20 -2.28
N ALA A 59 -1.09 3.55 -1.29
CA ALA A 59 -1.70 3.30 0.01
C ALA A 59 -2.09 4.62 0.71
N LEU A 60 -1.18 5.60 0.71
CA LEU A 60 -1.46 6.94 1.25
C LEU A 60 -2.57 7.67 0.48
N GLY A 61 -2.59 7.56 -0.84
CA GLY A 61 -3.65 8.12 -1.69
C GLY A 61 -5.03 7.53 -1.38
N ALA A 62 -5.10 6.22 -1.10
CA ALA A 62 -6.34 5.58 -0.67
C ALA A 62 -6.83 6.09 0.70
N VAL A 63 -5.91 6.27 1.67
CA VAL A 63 -6.24 6.90 2.97
C VAL A 63 -6.70 8.35 2.78
N ALA A 64 -6.03 9.12 1.93
CA ALA A 64 -6.40 10.49 1.62
C ALA A 64 -7.79 10.57 0.97
N ALA A 65 -8.14 9.63 0.08
CA ALA A 65 -9.48 9.55 -0.50
C ALA A 65 -10.56 9.30 0.56
N VAL A 66 -10.29 8.41 1.53
CA VAL A 66 -11.20 8.18 2.67
C VAL A 66 -11.36 9.45 3.50
N ALA A 67 -10.26 10.16 3.79
CA ALA A 67 -10.32 11.45 4.49
C ALA A 67 -11.15 12.49 3.73
N ALA A 68 -10.99 12.57 2.40
CA ALA A 68 -11.77 13.47 1.56
C ALA A 68 -13.29 13.15 1.61
N VAL A 69 -13.66 11.87 1.58
CA VAL A 69 -15.07 11.45 1.74
C VAL A 69 -15.60 11.85 3.10
N ALA A 70 -14.83 11.61 4.17
CA ALA A 70 -15.23 11.97 5.53
C ALA A 70 -15.40 13.48 5.73
N LEU A 71 -14.57 14.30 5.09
CA LEU A 71 -14.68 15.76 5.11
C LEU A 71 -15.95 16.26 4.40
N VAL A 72 -16.33 15.65 3.28
CA VAL A 72 -17.51 16.07 2.50
C VAL A 72 -18.83 15.55 3.08
N ARG A 73 -18.82 14.35 3.68
CA ARG A 73 -20.05 13.63 4.10
C ARG A 73 -20.23 13.57 5.63
N GLY A 74 -19.22 13.97 6.40
CA GLY A 74 -19.14 13.76 7.85
C GLY A 74 -18.50 12.41 8.22
N THR A 75 -17.99 12.29 9.44
CA THR A 75 -17.26 11.11 9.95
C THR A 75 -18.10 9.83 10.08
N GLY A 76 -19.41 9.91 9.86
CA GLY A 76 -20.35 8.78 9.96
C GLY A 76 -20.99 8.39 8.63
N ALA A 77 -20.29 8.63 7.51
CA ALA A 77 -20.61 8.09 6.18
C ALA A 77 -20.39 6.58 6.09
#